data_AF-A0A8S3WB74-F1
#
_entry.id   AF-A0A8S3WB74-F1
#
_cell.length_a   1.000
_cell.length_b   1.000
_cell.length_c   1.000
_cell.angle_alpha   90.00
_cell.angle_beta   90.00
_cell.angle_gamma   90.00
#
_symmetry.space_group_name_H-M   'P 1'
#
loop_
_entity.id
_entity.type
_entity.pdbx_description
1 polymer ?
#
loop_
_entity_poly.entity_id
_entity_poly.type
_entity_poly.pdbx_seq_one_letter_code
_entity_poly.pdbx_strand_id
1 'polypeptide(L)' 'MPIQLDYLNFLQNNLNQTLYEAEVPEDRITEMWLQHDGAPHYTRAVGKHLNERYPNRWIGRGGAIIPIARS' A
#
# COMPACT_ATOMS: atom_id res chain seq x y z
N MET A 1 19.07 -0.95 -2.56
CA MET A 1 18.03 -1.96 -2.28
C MET A 1 16.92 -1.79 -3.31
N PRO A 2 16.96 -2.54 -4.43
CA PRO A 2 16.11 -2.30 -5.61
C PRO A 2 14.60 -2.52 -5.37
N ILE A 3 14.25 -3.49 -4.52
CA ILE A 3 12.86 -3.94 -4.28
C ILE A 3 11.91 -2.81 -3.82
N GLN A 4 12.42 -1.81 -3.09
CA GLN A 4 11.57 -0.74 -2.56
C GLN A 4 11.21 0.35 -3.57
N LEU A 5 12.12 0.63 -4.50
CA LEU A 5 11.86 1.59 -5.58
C LEU A 5 10.92 0.97 -6.61
N ASP A 6 11.10 -0.31 -6.91
CA ASP A 6 10.20 -1.08 -7.77
C ASP A 6 8.78 -1.13 -7.19
N TYR A 7 8.67 -1.28 -5.86
CA TYR A 7 7.38 -1.29 -5.19
C TYR A 7 6.66 0.07 -5.24
N LEU A 8 7.38 1.17 -4.99
CA LEU A 8 6.79 2.50 -5.12
C LEU A 8 6.30 2.75 -6.55
N ASN A 9 7.09 2.35 -7.55
CA ASN A 9 6.72 2.45 -8.96
C ASN A 9 5.44 1.66 -9.25
N PHE A 10 5.33 0.44 -8.72
CA PHE A 10 4.12 -0.36 -8.83
C PHE A 10 2.90 0.35 -8.21
N LEU A 11 3.02 0.88 -6.99
CA LEU A 11 1.91 1.59 -6.33
C LEU A 11 1.44 2.82 -7.12
N GLN A 12 2.37 3.55 -7.71
CA GLN A 12 2.08 4.78 -8.43
C GLN A 12 1.53 4.54 -9.84
N ASN A 13 2.06 3.55 -10.55
CA ASN A 13 1.85 3.42 -12.00
C ASN A 13 1.08 2.17 -12.42
N ASN A 14 0.99 1.15 -11.56
CA ASN A 14 0.42 -0.15 -11.95
C ASN A 14 -0.78 -0.57 -11.11
N LEU A 15 -0.83 -0.20 -9.82
CA LEU A 15 -1.86 -0.69 -8.89
C LEU A 15 -3.30 -0.44 -9.39
N ASN A 16 -3.62 0.78 -9.83
CA ASN A 16 -4.98 1.09 -10.33
C ASN A 16 -5.34 0.28 -11.58
N GLN A 17 -4.37 0.09 -12.49
CA GLN A 17 -4.57 -0.70 -13.70
C GLN A 17 -4.81 -2.17 -13.36
N THR A 18 -4.01 -2.73 -12.44
CA THR A 18 -4.20 -4.10 -11.96
C THR A 18 -5.56 -4.31 -11.31
N LEU A 19 -6.06 -3.34 -10.55
CA LEU A 19 -7.38 -3.40 -9.93
C LEU A 19 -8.51 -3.28 -10.96
N TYR A 20 -8.33 -2.43 -11.96
CA TYR A 20 -9.27 -2.29 -13.07
C TYR A 20 -9.36 -3.58 -13.89
N GLU A 21 -8.22 -4.20 -14.21
CA GLU A 21 -8.16 -5.51 -14.90
C GLU A 21 -8.78 -6.64 -14.08
N ALA A 22 -8.76 -6.52 -12.75
CA ALA A 22 -9.44 -7.43 -11.83
C ALA A 22 -10.94 -7.11 -11.62
N GLU A 23 -11.51 -6.21 -12.43
CA GLU A 23 -12.90 -5.77 -12.38
C GLU A 23 -13.32 -5.18 -11.01
N VAL A 24 -12.36 -4.59 -10.28
CA VAL A 24 -12.65 -3.91 -9.01
C VAL A 24 -13.31 -2.55 -9.32
N PRO A 25 -14.52 -2.29 -8.81
CA PRO A 25 -15.19 -1.01 -9.02
C PRO A 25 -14.41 0.17 -8.42
N GLU A 26 -14.43 1.32 -9.09
CA GLU A 26 -13.65 2.50 -8.69
C GLU A 26 -14.02 3.05 -7.31
N ASP A 27 -15.31 3.00 -6.94
CA ASP A 27 -15.79 3.35 -5.59
C ASP A 27 -15.07 2.49 -4.54
N ARG A 28 -14.92 1.20 -4.81
CA ARG A 28 -14.21 0.27 -3.92
C ARG A 28 -12.72 0.56 -3.84
N ILE A 29 -12.09 1.04 -4.91
CA ILE A 29 -10.68 1.43 -4.92
C ILE A 29 -10.45 2.64 -4.00
N THR A 30 -11.35 3.62 -4.01
CA THR A 30 -11.20 4.81 -3.15
C THR A 30 -11.36 4.52 -1.65
N GLU A 31 -12.14 3.48 -1.33
CA GLU A 31 -12.44 3.05 0.04
C GLU A 31 -11.59 1.87 0.53
N MET A 32 -10.73 1.30 -0.32
CA MET A 32 -9.99 0.08 -0.01
C MET A 32 -9.01 0.27 1.16
N TRP A 33 -8.68 -0.87 1.78
CA TRP A 33 -7.59 -0.99 2.75
C TRP A 33 -6.41 -1.76 2.15
N LEU A 34 -5.20 -1.26 2.35
CA LEU A 34 -3.97 -1.96 1.94
C LEU A 34 -3.29 -2.60 3.16
N GLN A 35 -2.98 -3.89 3.08
CA GLN A 35 -2.24 -4.62 4.11
C GLN A 35 -0.95 -5.18 3.54
N HIS A 36 0.18 -4.94 4.21
CA HIS A 36 1.48 -5.52 3.86
C HIS A 36 1.88 -6.61 4.87
N ASP A 37 2.45 -7.73 4.39
CA ASP A 37 2.75 -8.92 5.19
C ASP A 37 4.09 -8.88 5.96
N GLY A 38 4.71 -7.71 6.08
CA GLY A 38 5.95 -7.53 6.82
C GLY A 38 7.22 -7.58 5.98
N ALA A 39 7.13 -7.83 4.67
CA ALA A 39 8.23 -7.64 3.72
C ALA A 39 8.80 -6.20 3.74
N PRO A 40 10.09 -5.98 3.40
CA PRO A 40 10.77 -4.70 3.59
C PRO A 40 10.31 -3.64 2.57
N HIS A 41 9.12 -3.08 2.78
CA HIS A 41 8.54 -1.98 2.02
C HIS A 41 8.59 -0.63 2.79
N TYR A 42 9.57 -0.48 3.69
CA TYR A 42 9.63 0.58 4.69
C TYR A 42 10.40 1.86 4.29
N THR A 43 10.52 2.17 3.01
CA THR A 43 11.14 3.43 2.59
C THR A 43 10.21 4.58 2.93
N ARG A 44 10.81 5.71 3.31
CA ARG A 44 10.09 6.97 3.54
C ARG A 44 9.20 7.36 2.34
N ALA A 45 9.63 7.04 1.12
CA ALA A 45 8.88 7.35 -0.09
C ALA A 45 7.59 6.51 -0.22
N VAL A 46 7.65 5.20 0.04
CA VAL A 46 6.47 4.33 0.10
C VAL A 46 5.51 4.79 1.19
N GLY A 47 6.01 5.01 2.41
CA GLY A 47 5.18 5.48 3.52
C GLY A 47 4.50 6.83 3.24
N LYS A 48 5.22 7.78 2.62
CA LYS A 48 4.65 9.07 2.19
C LYS A 48 3.51 8.86 1.18
N HIS A 49 3.74 8.05 0.14
CA HIS A 49 2.74 7.77 -0.87
C HIS A 49 1.48 7.11 -0.27
N LEU A 50 1.66 6.13 0.62
CA LEU A 50 0.54 5.45 1.29
C LEU A 50 -0.25 6.39 2.20
N ASN A 51 0.41 7.28 2.93
CA ASN A 51 -0.26 8.28 3.77
C ASN A 51 -1.05 9.31 2.94
N GLU A 52 -0.55 9.68 1.75
CA GLU A 52 -1.24 10.61 0.84
C GLU A 52 -2.43 9.94 0.13
N ARG A 53 -2.27 8.70 -0.34
CA ARG A 53 -3.25 8.03 -1.20
C ARG A 53 -4.28 7.18 -0.45
N TYR A 54 -3.90 6.65 0.72
CA TYR A 54 -4.71 5.76 1.57
C TYR A 54 -4.69 6.22 3.03
N PRO A 55 -5.04 7.49 3.33
CA PRO A 55 -4.92 8.04 4.67
C PRO A 55 -5.74 7.21 5.67
N ASN A 56 -5.07 6.74 6.73
CA ASN A 56 -5.64 5.87 7.77
C ASN A 56 -6.24 4.54 7.27
N ARG A 57 -5.93 4.11 6.04
CA ARG A 57 -6.46 2.88 5.41
C ARG A 57 -5.36 1.95 4.93
N TRP A 58 -4.22 1.95 5.61
CA TRP A 58 -3.17 0.97 5.36
C TRP A 58 -2.54 0.44 6.64
N ILE A 59 -2.16 -0.84 6.61
CA ILE A 59 -1.70 -1.62 7.76
C ILE A 59 -0.31 -2.17 7.47
N GLY A 60 0.65 -1.88 8.35
CA GLY A 60 2.05 -2.30 8.20
C GLY A 60 2.98 -1.59 9.20
N ARG A 61 4.26 -1.99 9.27
CA ARG A 61 5.22 -1.24 10.11
C ARG A 61 5.44 0.15 9.50
N GLY A 62 5.15 1.19 10.28
CA GLY A 62 5.20 2.60 9.86
C GLY A 62 3.86 3.20 9.42
N GLY A 63 2.77 2.42 9.44
CA GLY A 63 1.40 2.88 9.13
C GLY A 63 0.61 3.31 10.35
N ALA A 64 -0.59 3.85 10.10
CA ALA A 64 -1.50 4.30 11.15
C ALA A 64 -1.93 3.15 12.07
N ILE A 65 -1.98 1.92 11.54
CA ILE A 65 -2.29 0.71 12.29
C ILE A 65 -1.06 -0.21 12.27
N ILE A 66 -0.50 -0.44 13.45
CA ILE A 66 0.55 -1.43 13.66
C ILE A 66 -0.12 -2.81 13.75
N PRO A 67 0.29 -3.81 12.95
CA PRO A 67 -0.27 -5.15 13.05
C PRO A 67 -0.08 -5.72 14.47
N ILE A 68 -1.15 -6.20 15.08
CA ILE A 68 -1.07 -6.98 16.32
C ILE A 68 -0.56 -8.37 15.94
N ALA A 69 0.76 -8.57 15.95
CA ALA A 69 1.31 -9.90 16.04
C ALA A 69 1.08 -10.40 17.47
N ARG A 70 0.30 -11.47 17.66
CA ARG A 70 0.37 -12.21 18.93
C ARG A 70 1.79 -12.77 19.04
N SER A 71 2.52 -12.36 20.07
CA SER A 71 3.82 -12.94 20.45
C SER A 71 3.66 -14.40 20.85
#